data_AF-A0A317Z3P4-F1
#
_entry.id   AF-A0A317Z3P4-F1
#
_cell.length_a   1.000
_cell.length_b   1.000
_cell.length_c   1.000
_cell.angle_alpha   90.00
_cell.angle_beta   90.00
_cell.angle_gamma   90.00
#
_symmetry.space_group_name_H-M   'P 1'
#
loop_
_entity.id
_entity.type
_entity.pdbx_description
1 polymer ?
#
loop_
_entity_poly.entity_id
_entity_poly.type
_entity_poly.pdbx_seq_one_letter_code
_entity_poly.pdbx_strand_id
1 'polypeptide(L)'
;TKDAFQLLPRHVAIFIAIVIAWTCYDRKTPITQKVKIFTENAGSSGIAELGLILLLAGGFASAASAMGGQEAMVNLGLSIIPPSLLIPGIFVMSAFVATSIGTSTGTQAAFIPIGVAVAQAADLNVAAAAAAVIAGAY
;
A
#
# COMPACT_ATOMS: atom_id res chain seq x y z
N THR A 1 13.80 22.42 7.05
CA THR A 1 14.31 22.49 5.66
C THR A 1 13.35 21.72 4.80
N LYS A 2 12.71 22.33 3.79
CA LYS A 2 11.73 21.63 2.95
C LYS A 2 12.49 20.63 2.07
N ASP A 3 12.29 19.34 2.30
CA ASP A 3 12.95 18.27 1.55
C ASP A 3 12.61 18.37 0.06
N ALA A 4 13.61 18.31 -0.81
CA ALA A 4 13.44 18.41 -2.27
C ALA A 4 12.47 17.35 -2.85
N PHE A 5 12.32 16.23 -2.15
CA PHE A 5 11.40 15.14 -2.49
C PHE A 5 9.93 15.42 -2.14
N GLN A 6 9.63 16.42 -1.32
CA GLN A 6 8.25 16.85 -1.04
C GLN A 6 7.75 17.91 -2.04
N LEU A 7 8.65 18.54 -2.80
CA LEU A 7 8.30 19.57 -3.80
C LEU A 7 7.76 18.96 -5.11
N LEU A 8 8.10 17.71 -5.40
CA LEU A 8 7.59 16.97 -6.56
C LEU A 8 6.51 15.99 -6.10
N PRO A 9 5.22 16.29 -6.37
CA PRO A 9 4.16 15.33 -6.13
C PRO A 9 4.49 14.03 -6.86
N ARG A 10 4.34 12.89 -6.18
CA ARG A 10 4.68 11.56 -6.72
C ARG A 10 4.05 11.30 -8.11
N HIS A 11 2.86 11.82 -8.32
CA HIS A 11 2.10 11.81 -9.58
C HIS A 11 2.83 12.51 -10.72
N VAL A 12 3.49 13.65 -10.43
CA VAL A 12 4.26 14.43 -11.42
C VAL A 12 5.53 13.68 -11.81
N ALA A 13 6.22 13.06 -10.84
CA ALA A 13 7.40 12.25 -11.12
C ALA A 13 7.07 11.04 -12.03
N ILE A 14 5.95 10.36 -11.75
CA ILE A 14 5.46 9.26 -12.59
C ILE A 14 5.11 9.75 -14.00
N PHE A 15 4.45 10.91 -14.11
CA PHE A 15 4.09 11.48 -15.41
C PHE A 15 5.33 11.78 -16.26
N ILE A 16 6.36 12.40 -15.65
CA ILE A 16 7.64 12.67 -16.32
C ILE A 16 8.30 11.35 -16.77
N ALA A 17 8.29 10.31 -15.92
CA ALA A 17 8.82 9.00 -16.27
C ALA A 17 8.06 8.36 -17.46
N ILE A 18 6.74 8.50 -17.54
CA ILE A 18 5.92 8.03 -18.67
C ILE A 18 6.30 8.78 -19.97
N VAL A 19 6.47 10.10 -19.90
CA VAL A 19 6.89 10.92 -21.05
C VAL A 19 8.29 10.52 -21.52
N ILE A 20 9.22 10.27 -20.60
CA ILE A 20 10.56 9.77 -20.92
C ILE A 20 10.48 8.37 -21.53
N ALA A 21 9.64 7.48 -21.00
CA ALA A 21 9.45 6.14 -21.57
C ALA A 21 8.92 6.22 -23.01
N TRP A 22 7.92 7.05 -23.30
CA TRP A 22 7.40 7.20 -24.67
C TRP A 22 8.40 7.83 -25.65
N THR A 23 9.32 8.69 -25.17
CA THR A 23 10.30 9.39 -26.02
C THR A 23 11.61 8.62 -26.20
N CYS A 24 12.08 7.89 -25.19
CA CYS A 24 13.34 7.14 -25.21
C CYS A 24 13.18 5.66 -25.60
N TYR A 25 12.05 5.02 -25.29
CA TYR A 25 11.82 3.61 -25.60
C TYR A 25 11.33 3.46 -27.05
N ASP A 26 12.05 2.71 -27.89
CA ASP A 26 11.77 2.46 -29.31
C ASP A 26 11.36 3.70 -30.13
N ARG A 27 12.35 4.43 -30.65
CA ARG A 27 12.15 5.70 -31.38
C ARG A 27 11.43 5.55 -32.73
N LYS A 28 11.24 4.32 -33.22
CA LYS A 28 10.66 4.02 -34.54
C LYS A 28 9.15 3.83 -34.51
N THR A 29 8.58 3.47 -33.36
CA THR A 29 7.13 3.30 -33.21
C THR A 29 6.44 4.66 -32.94
N PRO A 30 5.30 4.93 -33.59
CA PRO A 30 4.55 6.17 -33.37
C PRO A 30 4.00 6.22 -31.93
N ILE A 31 4.00 7.42 -31.33
CA ILE A 31 3.54 7.66 -29.95
C ILE A 31 2.11 7.12 -29.75
N THR A 32 1.25 7.24 -30.75
CA THR A 32 -0.13 6.74 -30.72
C THR A 32 -0.23 5.26 -30.37
N GLN A 33 0.69 4.43 -30.89
CA GLN A 33 0.72 2.99 -30.62
C GLN A 33 1.26 2.70 -29.21
N LYS A 34 2.21 3.49 -28.72
CA LYS A 34 2.74 3.39 -27.36
C LYS A 34 1.70 3.77 -26.31
N VAL A 35 0.92 4.82 -26.57
CA VAL A 35 -0.21 5.22 -25.73
C VAL A 35 -1.25 4.10 -25.69
N LYS A 36 -1.59 3.49 -26.84
CA LYS A 36 -2.54 2.37 -26.90
C LYS A 36 -2.10 1.19 -26.04
N ILE A 37 -0.85 0.73 -26.20
CA ILE A 37 -0.28 -0.36 -25.41
C ILE A 37 -0.30 -0.01 -23.90
N PHE A 38 0.06 1.22 -23.55
CA PHE A 38 0.01 1.68 -22.16
C PHE A 38 -1.41 1.63 -21.58
N THR A 39 -2.40 2.18 -22.29
CA THR A 39 -3.81 2.18 -21.83
C THR A 39 -4.42 0.79 -21.78
N GLU A 40 -4.05 -0.10 -22.70
CA GLU A 40 -4.56 -1.48 -22.76
C GLU A 40 -4.03 -2.32 -21.59
N ASN A 41 -2.76 -2.14 -21.23
CA ASN A 41 -2.19 -2.76 -20.04
C ASN A 41 -2.70 -2.13 -18.75
N ALA A 42 -2.86 -0.81 -18.71
CA ALA A 42 -3.39 -0.08 -17.54
C ALA A 42 -4.87 -0.42 -17.25
N GLY A 43 -5.64 -0.76 -18.28
CA GLY A 43 -7.05 -1.16 -18.19
C GLY A 43 -7.29 -2.68 -18.08
N SER A 44 -6.24 -3.47 -17.87
CA SER A 44 -6.35 -4.93 -17.72
C SER A 44 -7.27 -5.30 -16.55
N SER A 45 -8.02 -6.40 -16.70
CA SER A 45 -8.95 -6.92 -15.66
C SER A 45 -8.29 -7.03 -14.30
N GLY A 46 -7.03 -7.46 -14.23
CA GLY A 46 -6.31 -7.60 -12.96
C GLY A 46 -6.11 -6.26 -12.22
N ILE A 47 -5.90 -5.15 -12.94
CA ILE A 47 -5.76 -3.83 -12.32
C ILE A 47 -7.14 -3.31 -11.88
N ALA A 48 -8.18 -3.55 -12.69
CA ALA A 48 -9.55 -3.19 -12.35
C ALA A 48 -10.06 -3.96 -11.11
N GLU A 49 -9.79 -5.26 -11.03
CA GLU A 49 -10.08 -6.11 -9.87
C GLU A 49 -9.32 -5.63 -8.62
N LEU A 50 -8.02 -5.33 -8.75
CA LEU A 50 -7.23 -4.73 -7.67
C LEU A 50 -7.84 -3.41 -7.18
N GLY A 51 -8.29 -2.55 -8.10
CA GLY A 51 -8.98 -1.31 -7.75
C GLY A 51 -10.26 -1.54 -6.95
N LEU A 52 -11.07 -2.53 -7.36
CA LEU A 52 -12.33 -2.86 -6.69
C LEU A 52 -12.10 -3.42 -5.28
N ILE A 53 -11.13 -4.34 -5.10
CA ILE A 53 -10.82 -4.89 -3.79
C ILE A 53 -10.24 -3.83 -2.84
N LEU A 54 -9.40 -2.91 -3.33
CA LEU A 54 -8.85 -1.83 -2.52
C LEU A 54 -9.92 -0.82 -2.12
N LEU A 55 -10.86 -0.50 -3.03
CA LEU A 55 -11.97 0.40 -2.74
C LEU A 55 -12.91 -0.21 -1.67
N LEU A 56 -13.27 -1.48 -1.82
CA LEU A 56 -14.07 -2.22 -0.83
C LEU A 56 -13.34 -2.33 0.52
N ALA A 57 -12.05 -2.67 0.52
CA ALA A 57 -11.24 -2.76 1.73
C ALA A 57 -11.12 -1.41 2.45
N GLY A 58 -10.91 -0.32 1.71
CA GLY A 58 -10.85 1.03 2.28
C GLY A 58 -12.19 1.50 2.86
N GLY A 59 -13.29 1.20 2.19
CA GLY A 59 -14.64 1.45 2.70
C GLY A 59 -14.94 0.65 3.97
N PHE A 60 -14.60 -0.65 3.97
CA PHE A 60 -14.76 -1.52 5.14
C PHE A 60 -13.90 -1.05 6.32
N ALA A 61 -12.63 -0.71 6.09
CA ALA A 61 -11.72 -0.22 7.13
C ALA A 61 -12.25 1.09 7.76
N SER A 62 -12.80 1.99 6.95
CA SER A 62 -13.41 3.24 7.45
C SER A 62 -14.67 2.96 8.28
N ALA A 63 -15.55 2.06 7.82
CA ALA A 63 -16.74 1.67 8.56
C ALA A 63 -16.40 0.95 9.87
N ALA A 64 -15.42 0.03 9.87
CA ALA A 64 -14.95 -0.67 11.05
C ALA A 64 -14.35 0.28 12.09
N SER A 65 -13.63 1.30 11.63
CA SER A 65 -13.08 2.35 12.52
C SER A 65 -14.19 3.20 13.12
N ALA A 66 -15.20 3.59 12.33
CA ALA A 66 -16.35 4.37 12.80
C ALA A 66 -17.21 3.62 13.86
N MET A 67 -17.25 2.29 13.81
CA MET A 67 -17.93 1.45 14.79
C MET A 67 -17.11 1.19 16.07
N GLY A 68 -15.89 1.72 16.18
CA GLY A 68 -14.99 1.44 17.30
C GLY A 68 -14.35 0.04 17.27
N GLY A 69 -14.45 -0.67 16.14
CA GLY A 69 -13.92 -2.04 16.01
C GLY A 69 -12.39 -2.11 16.17
N GLN A 70 -11.68 -1.04 15.79
CA GLN A 70 -10.23 -0.95 15.97
C GLN A 70 -9.83 -0.91 17.44
N GLU A 71 -10.49 -0.08 18.25
CA GLU A 71 -10.24 0.02 19.70
C GLU A 71 -10.60 -1.29 20.41
N ALA A 72 -11.72 -1.91 20.03
CA ALA A 72 -12.14 -3.20 20.56
C ALA A 72 -11.11 -4.30 20.27
N MET A 73 -10.59 -4.37 19.04
CA MET A 73 -9.56 -5.35 18.65
C MET A 73 -8.24 -5.12 19.36
N VAL A 74 -7.84 -3.87 19.61
CA VAL A 74 -6.62 -3.58 20.37
C VAL A 74 -6.78 -3.96 21.84
N ASN A 75 -7.91 -3.64 22.45
CA ASN A 75 -8.15 -3.97 23.85
C ASN A 75 -8.23 -5.51 24.07
N LEU A 76 -8.85 -6.24 23.13
CA LEU A 76 -8.81 -7.71 23.09
C LEU A 76 -7.38 -8.23 22.85
N GLY A 77 -6.66 -7.61 21.92
CA GLY A 77 -5.29 -7.96 21.57
C GLY A 77 -4.34 -7.86 22.75
N LEU A 78 -4.39 -6.77 23.53
CA LEU A 78 -3.56 -6.59 24.72
C LEU A 78 -3.96 -7.53 25.87
N SER A 79 -5.22 -7.97 25.91
CA SER A 79 -5.70 -8.92 26.91
C SER A 79 -5.25 -10.37 26.64
N ILE A 80 -4.99 -10.71 25.37
CA ILE A 80 -4.65 -12.08 24.94
C ILE A 80 -3.17 -12.21 24.51
N ILE A 81 -2.57 -11.16 23.96
CA ILE A 81 -1.26 -11.18 23.29
C ILE A 81 -0.30 -10.19 23.96
N PRO A 82 0.89 -10.65 24.41
CA PRO A 82 1.94 -9.77 24.90
C PRO A 82 2.35 -8.71 23.85
N PRO A 83 2.59 -7.45 24.24
CA PRO A 83 2.99 -6.39 23.31
C PRO A 83 4.24 -6.70 22.46
N SER A 84 5.13 -7.54 22.98
CA SER A 84 6.34 -8.01 22.28
C SER A 84 6.07 -8.88 21.05
N LEU A 85 4.89 -9.50 20.95
CA LEU A 85 4.49 -10.36 19.82
C LEU A 85 3.68 -9.63 18.74
N LEU A 86 3.23 -8.40 19.00
CA LEU A 86 2.45 -7.61 18.03
C LEU A 86 3.28 -7.23 16.79
N ILE A 87 4.53 -6.78 16.96
CA ILE A 87 5.39 -6.38 15.83
C ILE A 87 5.75 -7.58 14.93
N PRO A 88 6.20 -8.73 15.48
CA PRO A 88 6.39 -9.95 14.68
C PRO A 88 5.11 -10.45 14.01
N GLY A 89 3.96 -10.34 14.69
CA GLY A 89 2.66 -10.73 14.12
C GLY A 89 2.27 -9.88 12.91
N ILE A 90 2.46 -8.57 12.98
CA ILE A 90 2.24 -7.65 11.86
C ILE A 90 3.15 -8.01 10.68
N PHE A 91 4.43 -8.33 10.94
CA PHE A 91 5.36 -8.79 9.90
C PHE A 91 4.85 -10.06 9.19
N VAL A 92 4.52 -11.12 9.94
CA VAL A 92 4.06 -12.39 9.36
C VAL A 92 2.76 -12.22 8.57
N MET A 93 1.81 -11.44 9.09
CA MET A 93 0.56 -11.14 8.38
C MET A 93 0.82 -10.39 7.08
N SER A 94 1.69 -9.37 7.10
CA SER A 94 2.05 -8.64 5.88
C SER A 94 2.79 -9.52 4.87
N ALA A 95 3.64 -10.45 5.31
CA ALA A 95 4.35 -11.39 4.45
C ALA A 95 3.42 -12.44 3.81
N PHE A 96 2.47 -12.96 4.57
CA PHE A 96 1.47 -13.89 4.05
C PHE A 96 0.57 -13.22 2.99
N VAL A 97 0.19 -11.97 3.23
CA VAL A 97 -0.65 -11.22 2.30
C VAL A 97 0.15 -10.79 1.07
N ALA A 98 1.41 -10.41 1.21
CA ALA A 98 2.30 -10.15 0.06
C ALA A 98 2.48 -11.40 -0.80
N THR A 99 2.62 -12.57 -0.17
CA THR A 99 2.70 -13.86 -0.87
C THR A 99 1.39 -14.17 -1.62
N SER A 100 0.25 -13.81 -1.03
CA SER A 100 -1.08 -14.09 -1.61
C SER A 100 -1.48 -13.11 -2.72
N ILE A 101 -1.22 -11.82 -2.54
CA ILE A 101 -1.49 -10.75 -3.53
C ILE A 101 -0.44 -10.77 -4.63
N GLY A 102 0.77 -11.28 -4.34
CA GLY A 102 1.86 -11.44 -5.31
C GLY A 102 2.53 -10.12 -5.72
N THR A 103 2.11 -8.96 -5.17
CA THR A 103 2.70 -7.64 -5.46
C THR A 103 3.10 -6.91 -4.18
N SER A 104 4.39 -6.57 -4.07
CA SER A 104 4.95 -5.93 -2.87
C SER A 104 4.39 -4.53 -2.64
N THR A 105 4.39 -3.69 -3.69
CA THR A 105 3.89 -2.31 -3.62
C THR A 105 2.38 -2.24 -3.35
N GLY A 106 1.61 -3.20 -3.86
CA GLY A 106 0.17 -3.30 -3.60
C GLY A 106 -0.12 -3.63 -2.13
N THR A 107 0.68 -4.55 -1.58
CA THR A 107 0.58 -4.94 -0.16
C THR A 107 1.00 -3.81 0.76
N GLN A 108 2.10 -3.12 0.45
CA GLN A 108 2.55 -1.93 1.18
C GLN A 108 1.48 -0.82 1.18
N ALA A 109 0.88 -0.53 0.03
CA ALA A 109 -0.15 0.50 -0.09
C ALA A 109 -1.39 0.21 0.77
N ALA A 110 -1.77 -1.07 0.90
CA ALA A 110 -2.91 -1.48 1.71
C ALA A 110 -2.58 -1.59 3.21
N PHE A 111 -1.44 -2.18 3.57
CA PHE A 111 -1.14 -2.54 4.97
C PHE A 111 -0.41 -1.46 5.76
N ILE A 112 0.33 -0.55 5.14
CA ILE A 112 1.00 0.54 5.87
C ILE A 112 0.01 1.40 6.67
N PRO A 113 -1.10 1.90 6.10
CA PRO A 113 -2.05 2.70 6.88
C PRO A 113 -2.69 1.88 8.01
N ILE A 114 -2.95 0.59 7.78
CA ILE A 114 -3.50 -0.32 8.79
C ILE A 114 -2.49 -0.52 9.93
N GLY A 115 -1.22 -0.81 9.64
CA GLY A 115 -0.17 -1.01 10.63
C GLY A 115 0.11 0.24 11.45
N VAL A 116 0.09 1.42 10.82
CA VAL A 116 0.20 2.71 11.52
C VAL A 116 -1.00 2.94 12.45
N ALA A 117 -2.22 2.68 11.97
CA ALA A 117 -3.43 2.84 12.78
C ALA A 117 -3.43 1.88 13.99
N VAL A 118 -3.05 0.61 13.78
CA VAL A 118 -2.92 -0.38 14.86
C VAL A 118 -1.85 0.03 15.87
N ALA A 119 -0.70 0.52 15.42
CA ALA A 119 0.36 0.97 16.31
C ALA A 119 -0.04 2.19 17.15
N GLN A 120 -0.75 3.14 16.55
CA GLN A 120 -1.29 4.29 17.28
C GLN A 120 -2.33 3.88 18.32
N ALA A 121 -3.21 2.94 17.98
CA ALA A 121 -4.24 2.47 18.90
C ALA A 121 -3.67 1.61 20.04
N ALA A 122 -2.59 0.85 19.79
CA ALA A 122 -1.91 0.01 20.79
C ALA A 122 -0.79 0.72 21.58
N ASP A 123 -0.64 2.04 21.42
CA ASP A 123 0.45 2.85 21.99
C ASP A 123 1.86 2.27 21.73
N LEU A 124 2.04 1.68 20.54
CA LEU A 124 3.30 1.10 20.09
C LEU A 124 4.09 2.09 19.25
N ASN A 125 5.40 1.84 19.12
CA ASN A 125 6.25 2.61 18.24
C ASN A 125 5.79 2.47 16.78
N VAL A 126 5.15 3.54 16.27
CA VAL A 126 4.60 3.62 14.91
C VAL A 126 5.67 3.36 13.85
N ALA A 127 6.91 3.82 14.07
CA ALA A 127 8.00 3.59 13.14
C ALA A 127 8.39 2.11 13.08
N ALA A 128 8.38 1.40 14.21
CA ALA A 128 8.68 -0.03 14.26
C ALA A 128 7.57 -0.88 13.60
N ALA A 129 6.30 -0.52 13.81
CA ALA A 129 5.17 -1.20 13.16
C ALA A 129 5.14 -0.94 11.64
N ALA A 130 5.39 0.30 11.21
CA ALA A 130 5.50 0.62 9.79
C ALA A 130 6.68 -0.10 9.13
N ALA A 131 7.83 -0.17 9.81
CA ALA A 131 8.99 -0.93 9.35
C ALA A 131 8.69 -2.43 9.22
N ALA A 132 7.94 -3.01 10.18
CA ALA A 132 7.53 -4.42 10.13
C ALA A 132 6.60 -4.71 8.94
N VAL A 133 5.65 -3.82 8.64
CA VAL A 133 4.80 -3.93 7.45
C VAL A 133 5.62 -3.83 6.17
N ILE A 134 6.53 -2.86 6.08
CA ILE A 134 7.36 -2.67 4.87
C ILE A 134 8.25 -3.90 4.66
N ALA A 135 8.87 -4.41 5.73
CA ALA A 135 9.76 -5.56 5.68
C ALA A 135 9.02 -6.86 5.35
N GLY A 136 7.81 -7.05 5.86
CA GLY A 136 7.01 -8.23 5.55
C GLY A 136 6.35 -8.15 4.17
N ALA A 137 5.99 -6.96 3.71
CA ALA A 137 5.39 -6.77 2.39
C ALA A 137 6.41 -6.78 1.22
N TYR A 138 7.70 -6.90 1.51
CA TYR A 138 8.79 -6.95 0.52
C TYR A 138 9.05 -8.38 0.05
#